data_AF-A0A251T047-F1
#
_entry.id   AF-A0A251T047-F1
#
_cell.length_a   1.000
_cell.length_b   1.000
_cell.length_c   1.000
_cell.angle_alpha   90.00
_cell.angle_beta   90.00
_cell.angle_gamma   90.00
#
_symmetry.space_group_name_H-M   'P 1'
#
loop_
_entity.id
_entity.type
_entity.pdbx_description
1 polymer ?
#
loop_
_entity_poly.entity_id
_entity_poly.type
_entity_poly.pdbx_seq_one_letter_code
_entity_poly.pdbx_strand_id
1 'polypeptide(L)' 'MLNEGICPNYVTFVVVLSACDHVGLVTDGFDRFVSMTNFGIEPRLEYYACMVSLLGRAEKLYEPKDFFFLKYYQYLELA' A
#
# COMPACT_ATOMS: atom_id res chain seq x y z
N MET A 1 1.00 -4.55 -19.72
CA MET A 1 1.71 -5.23 -18.61
C MET A 1 1.23 -6.67 -18.40
N LEU A 2 0.20 -6.97 -17.60
CA LEU A 2 -0.18 -8.36 -17.29
C LEU A 2 -0.66 -9.16 -18.51
N ASN A 3 -1.52 -8.55 -19.35
CA ASN A 3 -1.99 -9.17 -20.60
C ASN A 3 -0.87 -9.40 -21.63
N GLU A 4 0.28 -8.76 -21.44
CA GLU A 4 1.47 -8.92 -22.28
C GLU A 4 2.49 -9.87 -21.64
N GLY A 5 2.15 -10.53 -20.53
CA GLY A 5 3.04 -11.44 -19.80
C GLY A 5 4.14 -10.74 -18.99
N ILE A 6 4.06 -9.41 -18.82
CA ILE A 6 5.04 -8.64 -18.05
C ILE A 6 4.66 -8.69 -16.58
N CYS A 7 5.57 -9.22 -15.74
CA CYS A 7 5.37 -9.27 -14.30
C CYS A 7 5.55 -7.88 -13.67
N PRO A 8 4.64 -7.42 -12.79
CA PRO A 8 4.86 -6.22 -12.01
C PRO A 8 6.11 -6.36 -11.15
N ASN A 9 6.81 -5.25 -10.96
CA ASN A 9 7.98 -5.18 -10.07
C ASN A 9 7.71 -4.22 -8.90
N TYR A 10 8.73 -4.03 -8.06
CA TYR A 10 8.65 -3.15 -6.90
C TYR A 10 8.21 -1.72 -7.25
N VAL A 11 8.75 -1.13 -8.33
CA VAL A 11 8.39 0.23 -8.78
C VAL A 11 6.91 0.30 -9.18
N THR A 12 6.41 -0.76 -9.82
CA THR A 12 5.02 -0.82 -10.29
C THR A 12 4.04 -0.63 -9.12
N PHE A 13 4.30 -1.28 -7.98
CA PHE A 13 3.43 -1.17 -6.82
C PHE A 13 3.53 0.19 -6.13
N VAL A 14 4.71 0.83 -6.08
CA VAL A 14 4.82 2.22 -5.58
C VAL A 14 3.93 3.15 -6.41
N VAL A 15 4.03 3.07 -7.74
CA VAL A 15 3.27 3.96 -8.64
C VAL A 15 1.77 3.74 -8.51
N VAL A 16 1.32 2.48 -8.51
CA VAL A 16 -0.12 2.19 -8.38
C VAL A 16 -0.66 2.63 -7.01
N LEU A 17 0.06 2.35 -5.92
CA LEU A 17 -0.38 2.76 -4.58
C LEU A 17 -0.37 4.28 -4.41
N SER A 18 0.64 4.97 -4.97
CA SER A 18 0.68 6.44 -4.98
C SER A 18 -0.49 7.02 -5.78
N ALA A 19 -0.85 6.41 -6.91
CA ALA A 19 -2.02 6.84 -7.69
C ALA A 19 -3.31 6.64 -6.88
N CYS A 20 -3.51 5.46 -6.26
CA CYS A 20 -4.65 5.20 -5.38
C CYS A 20 -4.73 6.19 -4.23
N ASP A 21 -3.60 6.47 -3.57
CA ASP A 21 -3.46 7.52 -2.57
C ASP A 21 -3.98 8.85 -3.12
N HIS A 22 -3.40 9.35 -4.21
CA HIS A 22 -3.72 10.67 -4.78
C HIS A 22 -5.20 10.88 -5.10
N VAL A 23 -5.92 9.84 -5.54
CA VAL A 23 -7.35 9.94 -5.88
C VAL A 23 -8.28 9.40 -4.80
N GLY A 24 -7.76 8.94 -3.66
CA GLY A 24 -8.56 8.47 -2.52
C GLY A 24 -9.23 7.11 -2.75
N LEU A 25 -8.67 6.25 -3.60
CA LEU A 25 -9.20 4.91 -3.88
C LEU A 25 -8.74 3.91 -2.81
N VAL A 26 -9.36 3.97 -1.64
CA VAL A 26 -8.97 3.17 -0.46
C VAL A 26 -9.05 1.67 -0.71
N THR A 27 -10.19 1.19 -1.21
CA THR A 27 -10.42 -0.24 -1.45
C THR A 27 -9.45 -0.78 -2.50
N ASP A 28 -9.32 -0.10 -3.64
CA ASP A 28 -8.40 -0.53 -4.70
C ASP A 28 -6.93 -0.48 -4.24
N GLY A 29 -6.57 0.54 -3.47
CA GLY A 29 -5.23 0.67 -2.89
C GLY A 29 -4.91 -0.49 -1.95
N PHE A 30 -5.85 -0.86 -1.08
CA PHE A 30 -5.69 -2.00 -0.18
C PHE A 30 -5.62 -3.33 -0.93
N ASP A 31 -6.52 -3.58 -1.88
CA ASP A 31 -6.52 -4.80 -2.69
C ASP A 31 -5.22 -4.93 -3.48
N ARG A 32 -4.72 -3.82 -4.04
CA ARG A 32 -3.43 -3.80 -4.72
C ARG A 32 -2.30 -4.09 -3.74
N PHE A 33 -2.29 -3.46 -2.56
CA PHE A 33 -1.29 -3.70 -1.54
C PHE A 33 -1.23 -5.18 -1.14
N VAL A 34 -2.36 -5.83 -0.88
CA VAL A 34 -2.38 -7.26 -0.53
C VAL A 34 -1.94 -8.13 -1.70
N SER A 35 -2.32 -7.79 -2.93
CA SER A 35 -2.00 -8.59 -4.12
C SER A 35 -0.50 -8.67 -4.44
N MET A 36 0.35 -7.80 -3.87
CA MET A 36 1.78 -7.76 -4.21
C MET A 36 2.52 -9.05 -3.88
N THR A 37 2.09 -9.75 -2.83
CA THR A 37 2.67 -11.03 -2.40
C THR A 37 2.40 -12.15 -3.41
N ASN A 38 1.32 -12.06 -4.18
CA ASN A 38 1.05 -12.98 -5.30
C ASN A 38 2.09 -12.84 -6.42
N PHE A 39 2.84 -11.73 -6.45
CA PHE A 39 3.96 -11.49 -7.38
C PHE A 39 5.33 -11.69 -6.71
N GLY A 40 5.37 -12.25 -5.49
CA GLY A 40 6.61 -12.45 -4.72
C GLY A 40 7.25 -11.15 -4.23
N ILE A 41 6.48 -10.07 -4.15
CA ILE A 41 6.95 -8.77 -3.67
C ILE A 41 6.52 -8.63 -2.22
N GLU A 42 7.50 -8.55 -1.32
CA GLU A 42 7.23 -8.29 0.09
C GLU A 42 7.01 -6.80 0.35
N PRO A 43 6.08 -6.44 1.24
CA PRO A 43 5.87 -5.06 1.63
C PRO A 43 7.13 -4.41 2.23
N ARG A 44 7.42 -3.16 1.83
CA ARG A 44 8.51 -2.32 2.32
C ARG A 44 7.98 -0.95 2.74
N LEU A 45 8.84 -0.18 3.39
CA LEU A 45 8.53 1.13 3.95
C LEU A 45 7.77 2.03 2.95
N GLU A 46 8.18 2.05 1.69
CA GLU A 46 7.58 2.93 0.67
C GLU A 46 6.12 2.58 0.37
N TYR A 47 5.75 1.30 0.42
CA TYR A 47 4.36 0.89 0.22
C TYR A 47 3.51 1.16 1.45
N TYR A 48 4.08 0.93 2.65
CA TYR A 48 3.42 1.29 3.89
C TYR A 48 3.15 2.81 3.95
N ALA A 49 4.07 3.63 3.43
CA ALA A 49 3.92 5.09 3.36
C ALA A 49 2.68 5.48 2.59
N CYS A 50 2.52 4.86 1.41
CA CYS A 50 1.37 5.08 0.55
C CYS A 50 0.07 4.65 1.25
N MET A 51 0.07 3.52 1.97
CA MET A 51 -1.11 3.05 2.69
C MET A 51 -1.49 3.94 3.88
N VAL A 52 -0.52 4.37 4.69
CA VAL A 52 -0.76 5.28 5.81
C VAL A 52 -1.31 6.62 5.32
N SER A 53 -0.73 7.17 4.25
CA SER A 53 -1.24 8.39 3.61
C SER A 53 -2.67 8.20 3.09
N LEU A 54 -2.93 7.12 2.36
CA LEU A 54 -4.23 6.84 1.75
C LEU A 54 -5.33 6.70 2.81
N LEU A 55 -5.05 5.93 3.87
CA LEU A 55 -5.99 5.69 4.97
C LEU A 55 -6.18 6.93 5.84
N GLY A 56 -5.11 7.70 6.09
CA GLY A 56 -5.16 8.94 6.85
C GLY A 56 -6.04 10.01 6.18
N ARG A 57 -6.02 10.10 4.85
CA ARG A 57 -6.85 11.06 4.09
C ARG A 57 -8.31 10.64 3.94
N ALA A 58 -8.63 9.36 4.10
CA ALA A 58 -9.96 8.84 3.90
C ALA A 58 -10.92 9.07 5.09
N GLU A 59 -10.48 9.72 6.17
CA GLU A 59 -11.20 9.89 7.45
C GLU A 59 -11.72 8.58 8.06
N LYS A 60 -11.24 7.43 7.55
CA LYS A 60 -11.72 6.08 7.87
C LYS A 60 -10.75 5.31 8.77
N LEU A 61 -10.05 5.97 9.68
CA LEU A 61 -9.09 5.36 10.63
C LEU A 61 -9.76 4.53 11.75
N TYR A 62 -10.81 3.78 11.43
CA TYR A 62 -11.61 3.04 12.40
C TYR A 62 -11.57 1.52 12.19
N GLU A 63 -10.95 1.02 11.11
CA GLU A 63 -10.77 -0.42 10.95
C GLU A 63 -9.50 -0.91 11.67
N PRO A 64 -9.52 -2.11 12.28
CA PRO A 64 -8.34 -2.68 12.94
C PRO A 64 -7.09 -2.76 12.05
N LYS A 65 -7.27 -2.81 10.73
CA LYS A 65 -6.21 -2.83 9.73
C LYS A 65 -5.43 -1.52 9.71
N ASP A 66 -6.11 -0.39 9.92
CA ASP A 66 -5.52 0.94 9.94
C ASP A 66 -4.57 1.11 11.14
N PHE A 67 -4.97 0.55 12.29
CA PHE A 67 -4.14 0.51 13.51
C PHE A 67 -2.90 -0.37 13.35
N PHE A 68 -2.98 -1.45 12.57
CA PHE A 68 -1.83 -2.30 12.29
C PHE A 68 -0.74 -1.54 11.52
N PHE A 69 -1.14 -0.73 10.53
CA PHE A 69 -0.22 0.09 9.75
C PHE A 69 0.41 1.21 10.57
N LEU A 70 -0.37 1.92 11.39
CA LEU A 70 0.17 2.97 12.28
C LEU A 70 1.18 2.40 13.27
N LYS A 71 0.91 1.23 13.83
CA LYS A 71 1.84 0.54 14.72
C LYS A 71 3.14 0.17 13.98
N TYR A 72 3.04 -0.43 12.81
CA TYR A 72 4.22 -0.80 12.00
C TYR A 72 5.05 0.40 11.57
N TYR A 73 4.41 1.51 11.20
CA TYR A 73 5.09 2.76 10.84
C TYR A 73 5.89 3.33 12.01
N GLN A 74 5.31 3.33 13.21
CA GLN A 74 5.96 3.82 14.42
C GLN A 74 7.13 2.91 14.87
N TYR A 75 7.07 1.60 14.60
CA TYR A 75 8.20 0.69 14.82
C TYR A 75 9.37 0.92 13.84
N LEU A 76 9.11 1.44 12.63
CA LEU A 76 10.14 1.68 11.61
C LEU A 76 10.92 2.98 11.80
N GLU A 77 10.37 3.99 12.50
CA GLU A 77 11.13 5.19 12.93
C GLU A 77 12.03 4.91 14.16
N LEU A 78 11.84 3.78 14.84
CA LEU A 78 12.57 3.38 16.05
C LEU A 78 13.69 2.35 15.79
N ALA A 79 13.96 1.99 14.53
CA ALA A 79 15.02 1.07 14.11
C ALA A 79 16.06 1.78 13.24
#